data_AF-D0GPZ8-F1
#
_entry.id   AF-D0GPZ8-F1
#
_cell.length_a   1.000
_cell.length_b   1.000
_cell.length_c   1.000
_cell.angle_alpha   90.00
_cell.angle_beta   90.00
_cell.angle_gamma   90.00
#
_symmetry.space_group_name_H-M   'P 1'
#
loop_
_entity.id
_entity.type
_entity.pdbx_description
1 polymer ?
#
loop_
_entity_poly.entity_id
_entity_poly.type
_entity_poly.pdbx_seq_one_letter_code
_entity_poly.pdbx_strand_id
1 'polypeptide(L)'
;EKEATKKDGPGAVSRDKYRGGVEEIVKDISKRPINKRVQFEGVALIIPEGTVINSKQGNIIDMKTGYGIPITFSGSSSGCIAKKVKENIDYGIFYNKTIPEISKIAQKIININGFKNTCN
;
A
#
# COMPACT_ATOMS: atom_id res chain seq x y z
N GLU A 1 -16.81 -7.70 -12.31
CA GLU A 1 -15.71 -6.72 -12.10
C GLU A 1 -14.43 -7.47 -11.78
N LYS A 2 -13.25 -6.99 -12.23
CA LYS A 2 -11.96 -7.57 -11.81
C LYS A 2 -11.73 -7.23 -10.33
N GLU A 3 -11.25 -8.19 -9.52
CA GLU A 3 -11.00 -8.02 -8.08
C GLU A 3 -10.22 -6.73 -7.78
N ALA A 4 -9.18 -6.43 -8.55
CA ALA A 4 -8.36 -5.24 -8.37
C ALA A 4 -9.13 -3.91 -8.47
N THR A 5 -10.28 -3.88 -9.16
CA THR A 5 -11.07 -2.65 -9.40
C THR A 5 -12.35 -2.56 -8.55
N LYS A 6 -12.55 -3.51 -7.63
CA LYS A 6 -13.58 -3.40 -6.59
C LYS A 6 -13.23 -2.28 -5.61
N LYS A 7 -14.18 -1.88 -4.77
CA LYS A 7 -14.05 -0.78 -3.82
C LYS A 7 -12.81 -0.88 -2.92
N ASP A 8 -12.48 -2.10 -2.49
CA ASP A 8 -11.39 -2.45 -1.59
C ASP A 8 -10.08 -2.83 -2.31
N GLY A 9 -10.09 -2.86 -3.64
CA GLY A 9 -8.93 -3.20 -4.47
C GLY A 9 -8.01 -2.01 -4.74
N PRO A 10 -6.74 -2.25 -5.11
CA PRO A 10 -5.77 -1.18 -5.38
C PRO A 10 -6.18 -0.31 -6.58
N GLY A 11 -6.91 -0.86 -7.53
CA GLY A 11 -7.43 -0.16 -8.70
C GLY A 11 -8.78 0.50 -8.48
N ALA A 12 -9.30 0.61 -7.24
CA ALA A 12 -10.56 1.30 -6.98
C ALA A 12 -10.58 2.72 -7.56
N VAL A 13 -9.45 3.42 -7.48
CA VAL A 13 -9.28 4.80 -7.98
C VAL A 13 -9.50 4.96 -9.49
N SER A 14 -9.37 3.89 -10.28
CA SER A 14 -9.61 3.95 -11.73
C SER A 14 -11.09 3.82 -12.11
N ARG A 15 -11.98 3.63 -11.14
CA ARG A 15 -13.44 3.62 -11.34
C ARG A 15 -14.01 4.95 -10.93
N ASP A 16 -14.74 5.61 -11.82
CA ASP A 16 -15.35 6.92 -11.55
C ASP A 16 -16.20 6.93 -10.28
N LYS A 17 -16.97 5.85 -10.04
CA LYS A 17 -17.79 5.68 -8.81
C LYS A 17 -17.00 5.68 -7.49
N TYR A 18 -15.70 5.40 -7.53
CA TYR A 18 -14.85 5.30 -6.32
C TYR A 18 -13.74 6.34 -6.30
N ARG A 19 -13.35 6.89 -7.45
CA ARG A 19 -12.20 7.79 -7.61
C ARG A 19 -12.20 8.95 -6.61
N GLY A 20 -13.30 9.69 -6.52
CA GLY A 20 -13.40 10.83 -5.60
C GLY A 20 -13.22 10.42 -4.13
N GLY A 21 -13.86 9.32 -3.71
CA GLY A 21 -13.72 8.81 -2.34
C GLY A 21 -12.31 8.31 -2.03
N VAL A 22 -11.64 7.67 -3.00
CA VAL A 22 -10.24 7.24 -2.84
C VAL A 22 -9.30 8.44 -2.75
N GLU A 23 -9.46 9.46 -3.60
CA GLU A 23 -8.65 10.68 -3.57
C GLU A 23 -8.81 11.45 -2.25
N GLU A 24 -10.03 11.53 -1.70
CA GLU A 24 -10.31 12.18 -0.41
C GLU A 24 -9.65 11.43 0.74
N ILE A 25 -9.84 10.10 0.83
CA ILE A 25 -9.31 9.32 1.94
C ILE A 25 -7.78 9.22 1.90
N VAL A 26 -7.17 9.23 0.72
CA VAL A 26 -5.71 9.29 0.56
C VAL A 26 -5.15 10.57 1.18
N LYS A 27 -5.80 11.73 0.99
CA LYS A 27 -5.38 13.00 1.60
C LYS A 27 -5.46 12.94 3.12
N ASP A 28 -6.51 12.33 3.66
CA ASP A 28 -6.65 12.11 5.10
C ASP A 28 -5.56 11.17 5.64
N ILE A 29 -5.37 9.99 5.04
CA ILE A 29 -4.32 9.01 5.41
C ILE A 29 -2.93 9.65 5.38
N SER A 30 -2.65 10.55 4.43
CA SER A 30 -1.34 11.22 4.32
C SER A 30 -0.93 12.03 5.56
N LYS A 31 -1.92 12.43 6.36
CA LYS A 31 -1.78 13.18 7.61
C LYS A 31 -1.76 12.30 8.86
N ARG A 32 -2.14 11.02 8.74
CA ARG A 32 -2.18 10.08 9.88
C ARG A 32 -0.78 9.65 10.30
N PRO A 33 -0.58 9.30 11.59
CA PRO A 33 0.63 8.62 12.04
C PRO A 33 0.86 7.30 11.29
N ILE A 34 2.12 6.97 11.03
CA ILE A 34 2.55 5.72 10.39
C ILE A 34 3.31 4.91 11.43
N ASN A 35 2.58 4.26 12.32
CA ASN A 35 3.10 3.50 13.46
C ASN A 35 2.31 2.20 13.73
N LYS A 36 1.27 1.90 12.93
CA LYS A 36 0.49 0.68 13.08
C LYS A 36 1.28 -0.52 12.59
N ARG A 37 1.57 -1.47 13.49
CA ARG A 37 2.23 -2.74 13.15
C ARG A 37 1.21 -3.77 12.67
N VAL A 38 1.49 -4.42 11.54
CA VAL A 38 0.67 -5.49 10.96
C VAL A 38 1.57 -6.64 10.49
N GLN A 39 1.05 -7.86 10.51
CA GLN A 39 1.72 -9.02 9.93
C GLN A 39 1.18 -9.27 8.52
N PHE A 40 2.08 -9.40 7.55
CA PHE A 40 1.75 -9.75 6.17
C PHE A 40 2.72 -10.82 5.70
N GLU A 41 2.20 -12.01 5.39
CA GLU A 41 2.99 -13.14 4.87
C GLU A 41 4.26 -13.46 5.70
N GLY A 42 4.19 -13.31 7.02
CA GLY A 42 5.31 -13.58 7.94
C GLY A 42 6.26 -12.39 8.18
N VAL A 43 5.93 -11.20 7.67
CA VAL A 43 6.69 -9.96 7.90
C VAL A 43 5.88 -8.95 8.69
N ALA A 44 6.51 -8.38 9.71
CA ALA A 44 6.01 -7.20 10.39
C ALA A 44 6.22 -5.95 9.53
N LEU A 45 5.12 -5.31 9.14
CA LEU A 45 5.10 -4.04 8.41
C LEU A 45 4.49 -2.94 9.29
N ILE A 46 4.95 -1.70 9.10
CA ILE A 46 4.40 -0.50 9.71
C ILE A 46 3.63 0.28 8.65
N ILE A 47 2.34 0.51 8.89
CA ILE A 47 1.41 1.19 7.98
C ILE A 47 0.70 2.36 8.69
N PRO A 48 -0.03 3.24 7.96
CA PRO A 48 -0.80 4.31 8.57
C PRO A 48 -1.90 3.80 9.52
N GLU A 49 -2.17 4.57 10.57
CA GLU A 49 -3.26 4.25 11.50
C GLU A 49 -4.64 4.22 10.83
N GLY A 50 -5.53 3.40 11.38
CA GLY A 50 -6.87 3.20 10.81
C GLY A 50 -6.89 2.51 9.44
N THR A 51 -5.81 1.81 9.07
CA THR A 51 -5.74 1.04 7.82
C THR A 51 -5.41 -0.44 8.06
N VAL A 52 -5.70 -1.31 7.09
CA VAL A 52 -5.35 -2.75 7.10
C VAL A 52 -4.77 -3.16 5.76
N ILE A 53 -4.09 -4.32 5.69
CA ILE A 53 -3.65 -4.90 4.43
C ILE A 53 -4.71 -5.88 3.92
N ASN A 54 -5.10 -5.73 2.66
CA ASN A 54 -5.98 -6.66 1.94
C ASN A 54 -5.26 -8.00 1.76
N SER A 55 -5.79 -9.08 2.35
CA SER A 55 -5.19 -10.41 2.23
C SER A 55 -5.26 -11.00 0.81
N LYS A 56 -6.15 -10.50 -0.06
CA LYS A 56 -6.32 -11.00 -1.44
C LYS A 56 -5.42 -10.30 -2.45
N GLN A 57 -5.07 -9.03 -2.19
CA GLN A 57 -4.42 -8.16 -3.17
C GLN A 57 -3.17 -7.46 -2.62
N GLY A 58 -2.89 -7.57 -1.32
CA GLY A 58 -1.76 -6.94 -0.65
C GLY A 58 -1.86 -5.41 -0.51
N ASN A 59 -2.93 -4.80 -0.99
CA ASN A 59 -3.12 -3.35 -0.94
C ASN A 59 -3.61 -2.84 0.43
N ILE A 60 -3.32 -1.59 0.74
CA ILE A 60 -3.86 -0.95 1.94
C ILE A 60 -5.36 -0.67 1.75
N ILE A 61 -6.16 -0.88 2.80
CA ILE A 61 -7.58 -0.53 2.87
C ILE A 61 -7.79 0.43 4.05
N ASP A 62 -8.52 1.51 3.84
CA ASP A 62 -9.01 2.35 4.93
C ASP A 62 -10.14 1.65 5.69
N MET A 63 -9.98 1.46 7.00
CA MET A 63 -10.95 0.69 7.81
C MET A 63 -12.31 1.39 7.94
N LYS A 64 -12.35 2.72 7.87
CA LYS A 64 -13.58 3.51 8.06
C LYS A 64 -14.47 3.43 6.82
N THR A 65 -13.88 3.54 5.64
CA THR A 65 -14.60 3.67 4.37
C THR A 65 -14.62 2.38 3.54
N GLY A 66 -13.67 1.48 3.78
CA GLY A 66 -13.45 0.27 2.98
C GLY A 66 -12.82 0.54 1.62
N TYR A 67 -12.30 1.74 1.36
CA TYR A 67 -11.63 2.04 0.11
C TYR A 67 -10.22 1.47 0.05
N GLY A 68 -9.92 0.80 -1.07
CA GLY A 68 -8.59 0.34 -1.42
C GLY A 68 -7.70 1.48 -1.88
N ILE A 69 -6.55 1.59 -1.25
CA ILE A 69 -5.49 2.56 -1.57
C ILE A 69 -4.50 1.87 -2.53
N PRO A 70 -4.07 2.52 -3.61
CA PRO A 70 -3.11 1.95 -4.57
C PRO A 70 -1.67 1.97 -4.02
N ILE A 71 -1.47 1.31 -2.87
CA ILE A 71 -0.18 0.96 -2.27
C ILE A 71 -0.29 -0.52 -1.91
N THR A 72 0.51 -1.35 -2.56
CA THR A 72 0.43 -2.81 -2.52
C THR A 72 1.75 -3.42 -2.07
N PHE A 73 1.68 -4.33 -1.11
CA PHE A 73 2.77 -5.20 -0.72
C PHE A 73 2.69 -6.53 -1.46
N SER A 74 3.83 -7.12 -1.76
CA SER A 74 3.95 -8.43 -2.41
C SER A 74 5.02 -9.26 -1.70
N GLY A 75 4.79 -10.56 -1.54
CA GLY A 75 5.81 -11.54 -1.13
C GLY A 75 6.86 -11.85 -2.19
N SER A 76 7.03 -10.96 -3.18
CA SER A 76 8.05 -11.06 -4.22
C SER A 76 8.66 -9.69 -4.53
N SER A 77 9.96 -9.68 -4.85
CA SER A 77 10.74 -8.50 -5.25
C SER A 77 10.62 -8.17 -6.74
N SER A 78 9.49 -8.46 -7.38
CA SER A 78 9.31 -8.16 -8.82
C SER A 78 9.31 -6.65 -9.15
N GLY A 79 9.39 -5.78 -8.14
CA GLY A 79 9.50 -4.34 -8.27
C GLY A 79 10.87 -3.82 -7.84
N CYS A 80 11.15 -2.57 -8.23
CA CYS A 80 12.39 -1.90 -7.87
C CYS A 80 12.52 -1.56 -6.39
N ILE A 81 11.44 -1.63 -5.60
CA ILE A 81 11.48 -1.26 -4.19
C ILE A 81 11.24 -2.53 -3.39
N ALA A 82 12.33 -3.05 -2.82
CA ALA A 82 12.33 -4.35 -2.17
C ALA A 82 12.97 -4.32 -0.79
N LYS A 83 12.57 -5.28 0.06
CA LYS A 83 13.15 -5.55 1.37
C LYS A 83 13.47 -7.02 1.48
N LYS A 84 14.74 -7.34 1.64
CA LYS A 84 15.19 -8.70 2.00
C LYS A 84 14.90 -8.95 3.47
N VAL A 85 14.15 -10.01 3.75
CA VAL A 85 13.79 -10.38 5.13
C VAL A 85 14.52 -11.66 5.56
N LYS A 86 14.73 -12.59 4.64
CA LYS A 86 15.52 -13.82 4.84
C LYS A 86 16.33 -14.12 3.59
N GLU A 87 17.23 -15.09 3.67
CA GLU A 87 17.91 -15.65 2.50
C GLU A 87 16.86 -16.13 1.48
N ASN A 88 16.86 -15.54 0.28
CA ASN A 88 15.92 -15.78 -0.82
C ASN A 88 14.45 -15.34 -0.61
N ILE A 89 14.15 -14.58 0.45
CA ILE A 89 12.81 -14.00 0.65
C ILE A 89 12.89 -12.48 0.63
N ASP A 90 12.37 -11.92 -0.45
CA ASP A 90 12.24 -10.48 -0.64
C ASP A 90 10.77 -10.08 -0.75
N TYR A 91 10.44 -8.94 -0.15
CA TYR A 91 9.12 -8.33 -0.25
C TYR A 91 9.20 -7.08 -1.10
N GLY A 92 8.22 -6.89 -1.97
CA GLY A 92 8.08 -5.72 -2.83
C GLY A 92 7.00 -4.77 -2.34
N ILE A 93 7.15 -3.48 -2.69
CA ILE A 93 6.09 -2.47 -2.57
C ILE A 93 5.88 -1.77 -3.91
N PHE A 94 4.61 -1.68 -4.32
CA PHE A 94 4.15 -1.01 -5.54
C PHE A 94 3.15 0.06 -5.17
N TYR A 95 3.16 1.19 -5.87
CA TYR A 95 2.18 2.24 -5.64
C TYR A 95 1.93 3.09 -6.88
N ASN A 96 0.76 3.70 -6.94
CA ASN A 96 0.43 4.62 -8.02
C ASN A 96 1.16 5.96 -7.83
N LYS A 97 2.13 6.24 -8.70
CA LYS A 97 2.93 7.47 -8.70
C LYS A 97 2.18 8.70 -9.24
N THR A 98 1.07 8.52 -9.96
CA THR A 98 0.34 9.64 -10.56
C THR A 98 -0.42 10.49 -9.54
N ILE A 99 -0.65 9.95 -8.34
CA ILE A 99 -1.31 10.67 -7.24
C ILE A 99 -0.24 11.07 -6.21
N PRO A 100 0.06 12.37 -6.05
CA PRO A 100 1.17 12.84 -5.21
C PRO A 100 1.08 12.37 -3.75
N GLU A 101 -0.11 12.37 -3.17
CA GLU A 101 -0.34 11.96 -1.78
C GLU A 101 -0.05 10.47 -1.56
N ILE A 102 -0.34 9.61 -2.53
CA ILE A 102 0.03 8.19 -2.48
C ILE A 102 1.55 8.05 -2.46
N SER A 103 2.26 8.81 -3.30
CA SER A 103 3.73 8.80 -3.29
C SER A 103 4.29 9.25 -1.94
N LYS A 104 3.72 10.30 -1.32
CA LYS A 104 4.12 10.74 0.03
C LYS A 104 3.93 9.67 1.09
N ILE A 105 2.79 8.97 1.08
CA ILE A 105 2.51 7.88 2.02
C ILE A 105 3.47 6.72 1.78
N ALA A 106 3.62 6.28 0.52
CA ALA A 106 4.47 5.17 0.15
C ALA A 106 5.94 5.42 0.55
N GLN A 107 6.48 6.61 0.31
CA GLN A 107 7.85 6.95 0.70
C GLN A 107 8.06 6.90 2.21
N LYS A 108 7.10 7.37 3.01
CA LYS A 108 7.18 7.23 4.48
C LYS A 108 7.16 5.75 4.91
N ILE A 109 6.30 4.94 4.30
CA ILE A 109 6.22 3.48 4.54
C ILE A 109 7.54 2.79 4.15
N ILE A 110 8.10 3.13 2.99
CA ILE A 110 9.37 2.59 2.48
C ILE A 110 10.48 2.85 3.49
N ASN A 111 10.62 4.11 3.93
CA ASN A 111 11.67 4.54 4.85
C ASN A 111 11.54 3.85 6.21
N ILE A 112 10.34 3.86 6.82
CA ILE A 112 10.15 3.29 8.17
C ILE A 112 10.29 1.77 8.21
N ASN A 113 9.98 1.10 7.10
CA ASN A 113 10.10 -0.36 7.00
C ASN A 113 11.46 -0.82 6.46
N GLY A 114 12.32 0.09 6.00
CA GLY A 114 13.65 -0.23 5.47
C GLY A 114 13.65 -0.88 4.09
N PHE A 115 12.64 -0.59 3.26
CA PHE A 115 12.70 -0.96 1.84
C PHE A 115 13.76 -0.11 1.13
N LYS A 116 14.40 -0.67 0.10
CA LYS A 116 15.44 0.00 -0.69
C LYS A 116 15.11 -0.07 -2.17
N ASN A 117 15.59 0.91 -2.93
CA ASN A 117 15.58 0.81 -4.40
C ASN A 117 16.68 -0.18 -4.84
N THR A 118 16.30 -1.21 -5.58
CA THR A 118 17.16 -2.28 -6.09
C THR A 118 17.29 -2.26 -7.61
N CYS A 119 16.52 -1.42 -8.31
CA CYS A 119 16.75 -1.14 -9.73
C CYS A 119 17.80 -0.05 -9.86
N ASN A 120 18.87 -0.36 -10.60
CA ASN A 120 19.91 0.59 -11.01
C ASN A 120 19.57 1.21 -12.36
#